data_AF-A0A1M5ZDX0-F1
#
_entry.id   AF-A0A1M5ZDX0-F1
#
_cell.length_a   1.000
_cell.length_b   1.000
_cell.length_c   1.000
_cell.angle_alpha   90.00
_cell.angle_beta   90.00
_cell.angle_gamma   90.00
#
_symmetry.space_group_name_H-M   'P 1'
#
loop_
_entity.id
_entity.type
_entity.pdbx_description
1 polymer ?
#
loop_
_entity_poly.entity_id
_entity_poly.type
_entity_poly.pdbx_seq_one_letter_code
_entity_poly.pdbx_strand_id
1 'polypeptide(L)'
;MIKKAGLVRSTFYNHYENIPALITAAEDKTIENIFTMMESFHPKDDRAMCKSFFLSICNYTKDNLFLSTLLHSPRGDIFFEKMMGMFNKYISTVPLDGSKLQNPEHAKYIIAGSIGNTVGVLHKWSSSGFELPEDEVAELLTKVFVTGILPYLRS
;
A
#
# COMPACT_ATOMS: atom_id res chain seq x y z
N MET A 1 -5.52 46.51 -3.83
CA MET A 1 -5.44 45.17 -3.22
C MET A 1 -5.13 44.12 -4.29
N ILE A 2 -3.87 43.88 -4.66
CA ILE A 2 -3.46 42.66 -5.40
C ILE A 2 -2.00 42.36 -5.02
N LYS A 3 -1.78 41.63 -3.94
CA LYS A 3 -0.42 41.14 -3.56
C LYS A 3 -0.44 39.92 -2.63
N LYS A 4 -1.41 39.02 -2.82
CA LYS A 4 -1.43 37.69 -2.18
C LYS A 4 -1.52 36.50 -3.14
N ALA A 5 -1.90 36.73 -4.41
CA ALA A 5 -2.03 35.66 -5.40
C ALA A 5 -0.71 35.24 -6.10
N GLY A 6 0.35 36.05 -5.99
CA GLY A 6 1.64 35.78 -6.63
C GLY A 6 2.60 34.91 -5.80
N LEU A 7 2.48 34.95 -4.47
CA LEU A 7 3.40 34.24 -3.58
C LEU A 7 3.14 32.72 -3.55
N VAL A 8 1.87 32.31 -3.67
CA VAL A 8 1.47 30.89 -3.58
C VAL A 8 1.81 30.11 -4.86
N ARG A 9 1.86 30.78 -6.03
CA ARG A 9 2.30 30.16 -7.29
C ARG A 9 3.81 29.90 -7.32
N SER A 10 4.60 30.78 -6.70
CA SER A 10 6.07 30.70 -6.75
C SER A 10 6.64 29.50 -5.97
N THR A 11 5.94 29.01 -4.94
CA THR A 11 6.32 27.78 -4.24
C THR A 11 5.79 26.51 -4.90
N PHE A 12 4.79 26.62 -5.79
CA PHE A 12 4.21 25.50 -6.54
C PHE A 12 5.15 24.99 -7.64
N TYR A 13 5.80 25.91 -8.37
CA TYR A 13 6.72 25.57 -9.47
C TYR A 13 8.18 25.35 -9.04
N ASN A 14 8.53 25.64 -7.79
CA ASN A 14 9.91 25.47 -7.30
C ASN A 14 10.28 24.02 -6.94
N HIS A 15 9.35 23.06 -7.04
CA HIS A 15 9.62 21.65 -6.77
C HIS A 15 9.00 20.65 -7.76
N TYR A 16 7.97 21.03 -8.52
CA TYR A 16 7.34 20.16 -9.52
C TYR A 16 7.05 20.94 -10.80
N GLU A 17 7.50 20.42 -11.95
CA GLU A 17 7.40 21.11 -13.25
C GLU A 17 5.95 21.33 -13.71
N ASN A 18 5.00 20.50 -13.26
CA ASN A 18 3.57 20.60 -13.61
C ASN A 18 2.67 19.73 -12.69
N ILE A 19 1.34 19.85 -12.83
CA ILE A 19 0.33 19.09 -12.07
C ILE A 19 0.51 17.56 -12.20
N PRO A 20 0.75 16.99 -13.40
CA PRO A 20 1.09 15.57 -13.53
C PRO A 20 2.29 15.12 -12.69
N ALA A 21 3.38 15.90 -12.68
CA ALA A 21 4.56 15.59 -11.87
C ALA A 21 4.26 15.59 -10.37
N LEU A 22 3.40 16.49 -9.89
CA LEU A 22 2.93 16.50 -8.50
C LEU A 22 2.14 15.23 -8.15
N ILE A 23 1.28 14.76 -9.06
CA ILE A 23 0.50 13.54 -8.86
C ILE A 23 1.41 12.32 -8.81
N THR A 24 2.34 12.19 -9.77
CA THR A 24 3.36 11.13 -9.76
C THR A 24 4.14 11.12 -8.44
N ALA A 25 4.58 12.29 -7.96
CA ALA A 25 5.30 12.39 -6.70
C ALA A 25 4.44 11.99 -5.48
N ALA A 26 3.14 12.32 -5.48
CA ALA A 26 2.21 11.89 -4.44
C ALA A 26 1.97 10.37 -4.47
N GLU A 27 1.89 9.75 -5.65
CA GLU A 27 1.83 8.29 -5.81
C GLU A 27 3.09 7.64 -5.24
N ASP A 28 4.27 8.10 -5.68
CA ASP A 28 5.56 7.55 -5.27
C ASP A 28 5.76 7.69 -3.76
N LYS A 29 5.38 8.83 -3.17
CA LYS A 29 5.42 9.05 -1.73
C LYS A 29 4.45 8.14 -0.96
N THR A 30 3.28 7.90 -1.54
CA THR A 30 2.27 7.01 -0.94
C THR A 30 2.78 5.57 -0.92
N ILE A 31 3.42 5.12 -2.00
CA ILE A 31 4.04 3.81 -2.10
C ILE A 31 5.20 3.70 -1.09
N GLU A 32 6.09 4.68 -1.05
CA GLU A 32 7.20 4.73 -0.09
C GLU A 32 6.70 4.58 1.35
N ASN A 33 5.67 5.34 1.75
CA ASN A 33 5.09 5.25 3.09
C ASN A 33 4.55 3.84 3.40
N ILE A 34 3.86 3.19 2.45
CA ILE A 34 3.37 1.82 2.60
C ILE A 34 4.53 0.83 2.81
N PHE A 35 5.62 0.99 2.06
CA PHE A 35 6.81 0.14 2.20
C PHE A 35 7.56 0.39 3.50
N THR A 36 7.70 1.64 3.94
CA THR A 36 8.28 1.95 5.26
C THR A 36 7.46 1.33 6.39
N MET A 37 6.13 1.36 6.28
CA MET A 37 5.28 0.60 7.21
C MET A 37 5.65 -0.88 7.17
N MET A 38 5.69 -1.50 5.99
CA MET A 38 6.04 -2.92 5.84
C MET A 38 7.41 -3.28 6.43
N GLU A 39 8.45 -2.49 6.17
CA GLU A 39 9.81 -2.68 6.72
C GLU A 39 9.86 -2.60 8.25
N SER A 40 9.03 -1.75 8.84
CA SER A 40 8.94 -1.63 10.30
C SER A 40 8.34 -2.88 10.96
N PHE A 41 7.65 -3.72 10.20
CA PHE A 41 7.11 -5.01 10.66
C PHE A 41 8.09 -6.14 10.34
N HIS A 42 8.90 -6.53 11.33
CA HIS A 42 9.70 -7.75 11.24
C HIS A 42 8.84 -8.96 11.62
N PRO A 43 8.48 -9.87 10.69
CA PRO A 43 7.57 -10.98 10.97
C PRO A 43 8.22 -12.00 11.92
N LYS A 44 8.23 -11.70 13.22
CA LYS A 44 8.29 -12.70 14.28
C LYS A 44 6.87 -13.20 14.51
N ASP A 45 6.37 -13.97 13.54
CA ASP A 45 5.25 -14.94 13.59
C ASP A 45 3.99 -14.64 14.41
N ASP A 46 3.76 -13.40 14.83
CA ASP A 46 2.61 -13.06 15.64
C ASP A 46 1.50 -12.50 14.76
N ARG A 47 0.35 -13.18 14.74
CA ARG A 47 -0.88 -12.68 14.11
C ARG A 47 -1.18 -11.24 14.54
N ALA A 48 -0.85 -10.87 15.77
CA ALA A 48 -1.00 -9.49 16.27
C ALA A 48 -0.18 -8.49 15.46
N MET A 49 0.99 -8.89 14.96
CA MET A 49 1.82 -8.05 14.10
C MET A 49 1.22 -7.90 12.70
N CYS A 50 0.71 -8.98 12.10
CA CYS A 50 -0.04 -8.88 10.84
C CYS A 50 -1.25 -7.95 10.98
N LYS A 51 -1.99 -8.06 12.09
CA LYS A 51 -3.10 -7.15 12.39
C LYS A 51 -2.64 -5.71 12.52
N SER A 52 -1.55 -5.47 13.23
CA SER A 52 -1.00 -4.12 13.39
C SER A 52 -0.59 -3.50 12.05
N PHE A 53 0.00 -4.30 11.14
CA PHE A 53 0.31 -3.86 9.79
C PHE A 53 -0.95 -3.47 9.00
N PHE A 54 -1.94 -4.35 8.93
CA PHE A 54 -3.16 -4.06 8.20
C PHE A 54 -3.96 -2.90 8.81
N LEU A 55 -3.90 -2.74 10.14
CA LEU A 55 -4.51 -1.61 10.83
C LEU A 55 -3.83 -0.29 10.47
N SER A 56 -2.49 -0.25 10.42
CA SER A 56 -1.75 0.92 9.95
C SER A 56 -2.12 1.29 8.52
N ILE A 57 -2.27 0.30 7.64
CA ILE A 57 -2.71 0.51 6.25
C ILE A 57 -4.15 1.03 6.18
N CYS A 58 -5.06 0.49 6.99
CA CYS A 58 -6.46 0.96 7.05
C CYS A 58 -6.54 2.41 7.53
N ASN A 59 -5.85 2.74 8.63
CA ASN A 59 -5.78 4.11 9.16
C ASN A 59 -5.20 5.06 8.12
N TYR A 60 -4.07 4.70 7.50
CA TYR A 60 -3.45 5.51 6.46
C TYR A 60 -4.37 5.73 5.26
N THR A 61 -5.13 4.71 4.83
CA THR A 61 -6.08 4.83 3.72
C THR A 61 -7.24 5.78 4.04
N LYS A 62 -7.74 5.75 5.28
CA LYS A 62 -8.82 6.62 5.73
C LYS A 62 -8.38 8.08 5.90
N ASP A 63 -7.18 8.28 6.45
CA ASP A 63 -6.64 9.62 6.71
C ASP A 63 -6.06 10.28 5.45
N ASN A 64 -5.65 9.48 4.45
CA ASN A 64 -5.05 9.98 3.21
C ASN A 64 -6.08 10.10 2.09
N LEU A 65 -6.66 11.31 1.94
CA LEU A 65 -7.62 11.65 0.89
C LEU A 65 -7.08 11.40 -0.53
N PHE A 66 -5.77 11.55 -0.74
CA PHE A 66 -5.15 11.26 -2.04
C PHE A 66 -5.23 9.77 -2.35
N LEU A 67 -4.84 8.91 -1.42
CA LEU A 67 -4.93 7.45 -1.58
C LEU A 67 -6.37 6.99 -1.75
N SER A 68 -7.31 7.49 -0.94
CA SER A 68 -8.72 7.13 -1.07
C SER A 68 -9.29 7.50 -2.44
N THR A 69 -8.96 8.69 -2.95
CA THR A 69 -9.40 9.15 -4.28
C THR A 69 -8.73 8.37 -5.40
N LEU A 70 -7.45 8.04 -5.24
CA LEU A 70 -6.68 7.29 -6.22
C LEU A 70 -7.25 5.89 -6.44
N LEU A 71 -7.67 5.22 -5.36
CA LEU A 71 -8.32 3.90 -5.41
C LEU A 71 -9.60 3.91 -6.25
N HIS A 72 -10.34 5.02 -6.31
CA HIS A 72 -11.57 5.14 -7.12
C HIS A 72 -11.32 5.55 -8.57
N SER A 73 -10.08 5.88 -8.92
CA SER A 73 -9.76 6.48 -10.22
C SER A 73 -9.26 5.43 -11.22
N PRO A 74 -9.43 5.65 -12.54
CA PRO A 74 -8.76 4.85 -13.57
C PRO A 74 -7.22 4.87 -13.49
N ARG A 75 -6.63 5.80 -12.71
CA ARG A 75 -5.19 5.82 -12.41
C ARG A 75 -4.79 4.79 -11.35
N GLY A 76 -5.75 4.16 -10.69
CA GLY A 76 -5.52 3.06 -9.75
C GLY A 76 -4.70 1.93 -10.38
N ASP A 77 -4.87 1.66 -11.68
CA ASP A 77 -4.09 0.64 -12.40
C ASP A 77 -2.61 0.99 -12.47
N ILE A 78 -2.27 2.26 -12.76
CA ILE A 78 -0.87 2.73 -12.81
C ILE A 78 -0.25 2.66 -11.42
N PHE A 79 -0.99 3.06 -10.40
CA PHE A 79 -0.55 2.97 -9.01
C PHE A 79 -0.34 1.52 -8.57
N PHE A 80 -1.23 0.61 -8.97
CA PHE A 80 -1.12 -0.82 -8.71
C PHE A 80 0.15 -1.41 -9.34
N GLU A 81 0.43 -1.10 -10.62
CA GLU A 81 1.66 -1.51 -11.30
C GLU A 81 2.92 -0.99 -10.60
N LYS A 82 2.92 0.29 -10.16
CA LYS A 82 4.04 0.84 -9.38
C LYS A 82 4.23 0.12 -8.04
N MET A 83 3.13 -0.19 -7.34
CA MET A 83 3.17 -0.93 -6.07
C MET A 83 3.74 -2.33 -6.28
N MET A 84 3.31 -3.03 -7.35
CA MET A 84 3.85 -4.34 -7.75
C MET A 84 5.35 -4.27 -8.07
N GLY A 85 5.78 -3.26 -8.84
CA GLY A 85 7.19 -3.05 -9.16
C GLY A 85 8.06 -2.82 -7.92
N MET A 86 7.60 -1.98 -6.99
CA MET A 86 8.30 -1.75 -5.72
C MET A 86 8.31 -2.99 -4.82
N PHE A 87 7.24 -3.78 -4.81
CA PHE A 87 7.20 -5.00 -4.02
C PHE A 87 8.16 -6.07 -4.56
N ASN A 88 8.22 -6.23 -5.87
CA ASN A 88 9.19 -7.13 -6.51
C ASN A 88 10.63 -6.73 -6.18
N LYS A 89 10.92 -5.43 -6.14
CA LYS A 89 12.22 -4.91 -5.70
C LYS A 89 12.49 -5.25 -4.24
N TYR A 90 11.50 -5.03 -3.36
CA TYR A 90 11.60 -5.33 -1.93
C TYR A 90 11.90 -6.82 -1.67
N ILE A 91 11.13 -7.75 -2.26
CA ILE A 91 11.38 -9.21 -2.20
C ILE A 91 12.80 -9.56 -2.64
N SER A 92 13.29 -8.94 -3.71
CA SER A 92 14.63 -9.22 -4.26
C SER A 92 15.74 -8.75 -3.31
N THR A 93 15.46 -7.80 -2.43
CA THR A 93 16.42 -7.23 -1.46
C THR A 93 16.31 -7.84 -0.06
N VAL A 94 15.13 -8.31 0.33
CA VAL A 94 14.97 -9.07 1.58
C VAL A 94 15.50 -10.47 1.33
N PRO A 95 16.47 -10.96 2.12
CA PRO A 95 16.79 -12.37 2.13
C PRO A 95 15.61 -13.10 2.74
N LEU A 96 14.56 -13.31 1.93
CA LEU A 96 13.64 -14.38 2.19
C LEU A 96 14.52 -15.60 2.31
N ASP A 97 14.46 -16.25 3.46
CA ASP A 97 15.26 -17.42 3.78
C ASP A 97 14.91 -18.48 2.72
N GLY A 98 15.66 -18.49 1.60
CA GLY A 98 15.28 -19.18 0.37
C GLY A 98 15.23 -20.69 0.53
N SER A 99 15.73 -21.16 1.67
CA SER A 99 15.62 -22.52 2.18
C SER A 99 14.20 -22.91 2.65
N LYS A 100 13.31 -21.92 2.92
CA LYS A 100 11.92 -22.12 3.40
C LYS A 100 10.84 -21.87 2.35
N LEU A 101 11.21 -21.36 1.17
CA LEU A 101 10.28 -21.15 0.07
C LEU A 101 10.35 -22.36 -0.86
N GLN A 102 9.34 -23.24 -0.81
CA GLN A 102 9.30 -24.40 -1.71
C GLN A 102 9.37 -24.05 -3.19
N ASN A 103 8.81 -22.91 -3.61
CA ASN A 103 8.87 -22.46 -4.99
C ASN A 103 8.89 -20.91 -5.09
N PRO A 104 10.06 -20.30 -5.36
CA PRO A 104 10.20 -18.86 -5.50
C PRO A 104 9.28 -18.22 -6.57
N GLU A 105 8.98 -18.94 -7.65
CA GLU A 105 8.07 -18.43 -8.69
C GLU A 105 6.63 -18.40 -8.19
N HIS A 106 6.16 -19.45 -7.51
CA HIS A 106 4.81 -19.46 -6.92
C HIS A 106 4.65 -18.38 -5.85
N ALA A 107 5.70 -18.14 -5.05
CA ALA A 107 5.68 -17.10 -4.02
C ALA A 107 5.40 -15.71 -4.61
N LYS A 108 5.96 -15.38 -5.79
CA LYS A 108 5.67 -14.12 -6.50
C LYS A 108 4.18 -13.97 -6.82
N TYR A 109 3.54 -15.03 -7.33
CA TYR A 109 2.10 -15.01 -7.64
C TYR A 109 1.23 -14.92 -6.38
N ILE A 110 1.60 -15.64 -5.32
CA ILE A 110 0.88 -15.60 -4.02
C ILE A 110 0.93 -14.20 -3.42
N ILE A 111 2.11 -13.59 -3.46
CA ILE A 111 2.30 -12.22 -3.00
C ILE A 111 1.51 -11.23 -3.85
N ALA A 112 1.57 -11.34 -5.19
CA ALA A 112 0.79 -10.50 -6.09
C ALA A 112 -0.72 -10.59 -5.75
N GLY A 113 -1.20 -11.81 -5.49
CA GLY A 113 -2.57 -12.05 -5.02
C GLY A 113 -2.87 -11.40 -3.67
N SER A 114 -1.92 -11.40 -2.72
CA SER A 114 -2.06 -10.72 -1.43
C SER A 114 -2.19 -9.21 -1.58
N ILE A 115 -1.40 -8.60 -2.46
CA ILE A 115 -1.47 -7.17 -2.76
C ILE A 115 -2.82 -6.85 -3.41
N GLY A 116 -3.20 -7.61 -4.45
CA GLY A 116 -4.50 -7.47 -5.11
C GLY A 116 -5.68 -7.59 -4.16
N ASN A 117 -5.67 -8.57 -3.25
CA ASN A 117 -6.68 -8.73 -2.20
C ASN A 117 -6.75 -7.50 -1.30
N THR A 118 -5.61 -7.00 -0.83
CA THR A 118 -5.54 -5.83 0.05
C THR A 118 -6.10 -4.58 -0.64
N VAL A 119 -5.64 -4.30 -1.87
CA VAL A 119 -6.11 -3.16 -2.67
C VAL A 119 -7.61 -3.28 -2.96
N GLY A 120 -8.10 -4.46 -3.32
CA GLY A 120 -9.52 -4.70 -3.58
C GLY A 120 -10.42 -4.45 -2.37
N VAL A 121 -9.99 -4.90 -1.18
CA VAL A 121 -10.72 -4.63 0.07
C VAL A 121 -10.72 -3.14 0.40
N LEU A 122 -9.58 -2.46 0.30
CA LEU A 122 -9.49 -1.01 0.55
C LEU A 122 -10.31 -0.18 -0.45
N HIS A 123 -10.35 -0.61 -1.71
CA HIS A 123 -11.22 0.00 -2.72
C HIS A 123 -12.70 -0.16 -2.34
N LYS A 124 -13.13 -1.38 -1.96
CA LYS A 124 -14.52 -1.63 -1.54
C LYS A 124 -14.90 -0.85 -0.28
N TRP A 125 -14.01 -0.79 0.71
CA TRP A 125 -14.25 -0.12 1.97
C TRP A 125 -14.26 1.41 1.83
N SER A 126 -13.36 1.98 1.03
CA SER A 126 -13.36 3.42 0.76
C SER A 126 -14.56 3.84 -0.11
N SER A 127 -15.00 3.00 -1.05
CA SER A 127 -16.19 3.30 -1.90
C SER A 127 -17.51 3.21 -1.15
N SER A 128 -17.58 2.52 -0.01
CA SER A 128 -18.74 2.59 0.89
C SER A 128 -18.68 3.79 1.84
N GLY A 129 -17.64 4.63 1.79
CA GLY A 129 -17.48 5.75 2.72
C GLY A 129 -16.98 5.32 4.10
N PHE A 130 -16.22 4.22 4.17
CA PHE A 130 -15.63 3.69 5.40
C PHE A 130 -16.67 3.28 6.46
N GLU A 131 -17.76 2.63 6.03
CA GLU A 131 -18.86 2.18 6.91
C GLU A 131 -18.42 1.27 8.06
N LEU A 132 -17.42 0.42 7.83
CA LEU A 132 -16.86 -0.47 8.85
C LEU A 132 -15.71 0.21 9.60
N PRO A 133 -15.54 -0.07 10.90
CA PRO A 133 -14.34 0.33 11.65
C PRO A 133 -13.06 -0.23 11.03
N GLU A 134 -11.98 0.53 11.16
CA GLU A 134 -10.64 0.19 10.63
C GLU A 134 -10.14 -1.14 11.22
N ASP A 135 -10.42 -1.40 12.50
CA ASP A 135 -10.04 -2.64 13.18
C ASP A 135 -10.74 -3.87 12.58
N GLU A 136 -12.01 -3.74 12.19
CA GLU A 136 -12.77 -4.85 11.59
C GLU A 136 -12.23 -5.20 10.20
N VAL A 137 -11.91 -4.19 9.39
CA VAL A 137 -11.33 -4.40 8.05
C VAL A 137 -9.92 -4.96 8.16
N ALA A 138 -9.11 -4.45 9.10
CA ALA A 138 -7.78 -4.96 9.37
C ALA A 138 -7.82 -6.42 9.84
N GLU A 139 -8.79 -6.78 10.68
CA GLU A 139 -9.02 -8.15 11.13
C GLU A 139 -9.38 -9.09 9.97
N LEU A 140 -10.24 -8.64 9.06
CA LEU A 140 -10.59 -9.40 7.85
C LEU A 140 -9.36 -9.66 6.97
N LEU A 141 -8.56 -8.62 6.69
CA LEU A 141 -7.32 -8.74 5.91
C LEU A 141 -6.31 -9.66 6.59
N THR A 142 -6.17 -9.54 7.91
CA THR A 142 -5.29 -10.39 8.71
C THR A 142 -5.69 -11.85 8.62
N LYS A 143 -6.98 -12.15 8.76
CA LYS A 143 -7.50 -13.52 8.67
C LYS A 143 -7.18 -14.11 7.30
N VAL A 144 -7.50 -13.41 6.21
CA VAL A 144 -7.22 -13.87 4.85
C VAL A 144 -5.71 -14.12 4.65
N PHE A 145 -4.87 -13.20 5.10
CA PHE A 145 -3.41 -13.34 4.97
C PHE A 145 -2.89 -14.55 5.75
N VAL A 146 -3.22 -14.66 7.04
CA VAL A 146 -2.70 -15.71 7.92
C VAL A 146 -3.20 -17.10 7.53
N THR A 147 -4.45 -17.24 7.07
CA THR A 147 -5.01 -18.55 6.72
C THR A 147 -4.79 -18.93 5.26
N GLY A 148 -4.73 -17.95 4.35
CA GLY A 148 -4.76 -18.18 2.90
C GLY A 148 -3.44 -17.92 2.18
N ILE A 149 -2.53 -17.11 2.73
CA ILE A 149 -1.31 -16.66 2.04
C ILE A 149 -0.07 -17.16 2.79
N LEU A 150 -0.01 -16.89 4.08
CA LEU A 150 1.12 -17.19 4.95
C LEU A 150 1.56 -18.67 4.95
N PRO A 151 0.66 -19.68 4.89
CA PRO A 151 1.07 -21.08 4.85
C PRO A 151 1.90 -21.41 3.60
N TYR A 152 1.61 -20.79 2.45
CA TYR A 152 2.31 -21.04 1.19
C TYR A 152 3.66 -20.32 1.09
N LEU A 153 3.89 -19.31 1.94
CA LEU A 153 5.18 -18.62 2.03
C LEU A 153 6.16 -19.29 2.99
N ARG A 154 5.68 -20.23 3.82
CA ARG A 154 6.44 -20.90 4.89
C ARG A 154 6.67 -22.39 4.68
N SER A 155 5.96 -23.01 3.73
CA SER A 155 5.99 -24.46 3.48
C SER A 155 7.19 -24.89 2.65
#